data_AF-A0A965KES2-F1
#
_entry.id   AF-A0A965KES2-F1
#
_cell.length_a   1.000
_cell.length_b   1.000
_cell.length_c   1.000
_cell.angle_alpha   90.00
_cell.angle_beta   90.00
_cell.angle_gamma   90.00
#
_symmetry.space_group_name_H-M   'P 1'
#
loop_
_entity.id
_entity.type
_entity.pdbx_description
1 polymer ?
#
loop_
_entity_poly.entity_id
_entity_poly.type
_entity_poly.pdbx_seq_one_letter_code
_entity_poly.pdbx_strand_id
1 'polypeptide(L)'
;PTNSMWPTYNGMTAEVRAADEPVPSLTMRLLEKVQWTWTHVIPAEATGEIGIPIVMNRYGNNQVEYGLSSRQRIIDDGIFGTGIWKGPADKHQILVGNTMQSVVMPADFGFETVLLKTFFPEEAKLKLPRQDQDRWREVFAKAARDGRIKNGPFGPVLMTGKQATAGQTLLNFDILTGDMLFVDRMSYHFVDPSRGDTFVFRTNNIPGLNDQYGQPSQNYYVKRLAGVPGQKLRVGEKGELFVDGKVVTSPEPMVLNSQRAMDKGYYGYLPEAGGDRYAIPLQQEYVVTAGHYFAMGDNSANSFDSRGWGEVPAQDVVGKPLFILHPFTSHWGPAK
;
A
#
# COMPACT_ATOMS: atom_id res chain seq x y z
N PRO A 1 -8.26 0.24 7.16
CA PRO A 1 -7.51 1.31 6.42
C PRO A 1 -6.71 0.66 5.31
N THR A 2 -6.54 1.32 4.16
CA THR A 2 -5.50 0.89 3.20
C THR A 2 -4.15 1.44 3.68
N ASN A 3 -3.03 0.90 3.17
CA ASN A 3 -1.68 1.37 3.54
C ASN A 3 -1.35 2.82 3.13
N SER A 4 -2.31 3.53 2.52
CA SER A 4 -2.23 4.96 2.19
C SER A 4 -2.07 5.89 3.40
N MET A 5 -2.46 5.44 4.59
CA MET A 5 -2.33 6.22 5.83
C MET A 5 -1.13 5.82 6.68
N TRP A 6 -0.31 4.87 6.23
CA TRP A 6 0.90 4.51 6.93
C TRP A 6 1.88 5.70 6.96
N PRO A 7 2.60 5.97 8.06
CA PRO A 7 2.67 5.22 9.31
C PRO A 7 1.62 5.64 10.35
N THR A 8 0.75 6.60 10.07
CA THR A 8 -0.29 7.05 11.01
C THR A 8 -1.30 5.95 11.33
N TYR A 9 -1.80 5.26 10.29
CA TYR A 9 -2.63 4.07 10.42
C TYR A 9 -2.07 2.95 9.55
N ASN A 10 -2.07 1.74 10.09
CA ASN A 10 -1.70 0.55 9.35
C ASN A 10 -2.91 0.02 8.57
N GLY A 11 -2.70 -0.30 7.29
CA GLY A 11 -3.56 -1.24 6.59
C GLY A 11 -3.04 -2.66 6.75
N MET A 12 -3.47 -3.55 5.85
CA MET A 12 -2.98 -4.91 5.86
C MET A 12 -1.49 -4.94 5.47
N THR A 13 -0.64 -5.48 6.34
CA THR A 13 0.82 -5.49 6.16
C THR A 13 1.40 -6.87 6.40
N ALA A 14 2.63 -7.07 5.91
CA ALA A 14 3.36 -8.31 6.04
C ALA A 14 4.57 -8.18 6.96
N GLU A 15 4.65 -9.08 7.95
CA GLU A 15 5.87 -9.32 8.72
C GLU A 15 6.52 -10.59 8.18
N VAL A 16 7.62 -10.41 7.45
CA VAL A 16 8.34 -11.52 6.80
C VAL A 16 9.39 -12.03 7.75
N ARG A 17 9.35 -13.33 8.02
CA ARG A 17 10.34 -14.06 8.80
C ARG A 17 11.39 -14.62 7.85
N ALA A 18 12.61 -14.80 8.34
CA ALA A 18 13.62 -15.49 7.54
C ALA A 18 13.14 -16.94 7.23
N ALA A 19 13.52 -17.49 6.08
CA ALA A 19 13.04 -18.82 5.68
C ALA A 19 13.51 -19.94 6.63
N ASP A 20 14.62 -19.71 7.34
CA ASP A 20 15.22 -20.58 8.35
C ASP A 20 14.77 -20.25 9.79
N GLU A 21 13.99 -19.18 10.00
CA GLU A 21 13.43 -18.89 11.31
C GLU A 21 12.39 -19.96 11.70
N PRO A 22 12.39 -20.37 12.98
CA PRO A 22 11.45 -21.37 13.47
C PRO A 22 10.01 -20.89 13.26
N VAL A 23 9.20 -21.76 12.67
CA VAL A 23 7.75 -21.56 12.57
C VAL A 23 7.20 -21.38 13.99
N PRO A 24 6.35 -20.36 14.24
CA PRO A 24 5.78 -20.17 15.57
C PRO A 24 5.07 -21.43 16.06
N SER A 25 5.22 -21.71 17.35
CA SER A 25 4.54 -22.85 17.98
C SER A 25 3.02 -22.73 17.84
N LEU A 26 2.30 -23.84 17.93
CA LEU A 26 0.83 -23.82 17.87
C LEU A 26 0.24 -22.85 18.90
N THR A 27 0.79 -22.81 20.11
CA THR A 27 0.36 -21.87 21.17
C THR A 27 0.59 -20.42 20.76
N MET A 28 1.75 -20.11 20.17
CA MET A 28 2.02 -18.75 19.67
C MET A 28 1.05 -18.37 18.56
N ARG A 29 0.78 -19.28 17.62
CA ARG A 29 -0.18 -19.07 16.52
C ARG A 29 -1.60 -18.82 17.03
N LEU A 30 -2.00 -19.44 18.15
CA LEU A 30 -3.29 -19.18 18.79
C LEU A 30 -3.33 -17.79 19.46
N LEU A 31 -2.24 -17.37 20.12
CA LEU A 31 -2.14 -16.03 20.70
C LEU A 31 -2.13 -14.93 19.61
N GLU A 32 -1.44 -15.16 18.51
CA GLU A 32 -1.43 -14.28 17.33
C GLU A 32 -2.86 -14.03 16.80
N LYS A 33 -3.79 -15.00 16.92
CA LYS A 33 -5.20 -14.78 16.54
C LYS A 33 -5.90 -13.73 17.39
N VAL A 34 -5.54 -13.60 18.66
CA VAL A 34 -6.07 -12.52 19.53
C VAL A 34 -5.64 -11.15 19.01
N GLN A 35 -4.46 -11.07 18.39
CA GLN A 35 -3.94 -9.88 17.74
C GLN A 35 -4.37 -9.75 16.27
N TRP A 36 -5.31 -10.56 15.79
CA TRP A 36 -5.70 -10.65 14.37
C TRP A 36 -4.52 -10.90 13.40
N THR A 37 -3.51 -11.63 13.86
CA THR A 37 -2.36 -11.99 13.04
C THR A 37 -2.55 -13.39 12.44
N TRP A 38 -2.17 -13.54 11.17
CA TRP A 38 -2.29 -14.80 10.43
C TRP A 38 -0.94 -15.24 9.87
N THR A 39 -0.35 -16.27 10.49
CA THR A 39 0.88 -16.89 9.99
C THR A 39 0.65 -17.81 8.81
N HIS A 40 1.41 -17.55 7.75
CA HIS A 40 1.53 -18.35 6.55
C HIS A 40 2.91 -19.00 6.48
N VAL A 41 2.91 -20.32 6.39
CA VAL A 41 4.09 -21.13 6.06
C VAL A 41 3.75 -21.90 4.79
N ILE A 42 4.37 -21.49 3.69
CA ILE A 42 4.09 -22.06 2.37
C ILE A 42 5.29 -22.93 2.00
N PRO A 43 5.15 -24.26 1.95
CA PRO A 43 6.23 -25.13 1.50
C PRO A 43 6.41 -25.06 -0.02
N ALA A 44 7.60 -25.35 -0.51
CA ALA A 44 7.84 -25.49 -1.94
C ALA A 44 7.19 -26.78 -2.48
N GLU A 45 6.45 -26.68 -3.58
CA GLU A 45 5.83 -27.83 -4.25
C GLU A 45 6.83 -28.68 -5.04
N ALA A 46 8.01 -28.12 -5.33
CA ALA A 46 9.07 -28.78 -6.11
C ALA A 46 10.46 -28.38 -5.61
N THR A 47 11.48 -29.07 -6.12
CA THR A 47 12.88 -28.73 -5.90
C THR A 47 13.42 -28.01 -7.14
N GLY A 48 14.11 -26.89 -6.95
CA GLY A 48 14.77 -26.17 -8.04
C GLY A 48 14.90 -24.67 -7.82
N GLU A 49 15.36 -23.97 -8.87
CA GLU A 49 15.63 -22.54 -8.82
C GLU A 49 14.30 -21.77 -8.71
N ILE A 50 14.26 -20.75 -7.85
CA ILE A 50 13.06 -19.95 -7.62
C ILE A 50 13.02 -18.79 -8.61
N GLY A 51 11.92 -18.69 -9.35
CA GLY A 51 11.62 -17.62 -10.29
C GLY A 51 10.30 -16.92 -9.96
N ILE A 52 10.22 -15.63 -10.27
CA ILE A 52 9.01 -14.82 -10.13
C ILE A 52 8.55 -14.44 -11.55
N PRO A 53 7.36 -14.87 -12.00
CA PRO A 53 6.81 -14.43 -13.28
C PRO A 53 6.68 -12.90 -13.35
N ILE A 54 7.05 -12.32 -14.47
CA ILE A 54 7.02 -10.87 -14.71
C ILE A 54 6.31 -10.55 -16.02
N VAL A 55 5.92 -9.29 -16.18
CA VAL A 55 5.55 -8.68 -17.46
C VAL A 55 6.71 -7.85 -17.99
N MET A 56 6.84 -7.80 -19.31
CA MET A 56 7.85 -7.01 -20.00
C MET A 56 7.14 -6.14 -21.06
N ASN A 57 7.13 -4.83 -20.83
CA ASN A 57 6.59 -3.85 -21.76
C ASN A 57 7.74 -3.25 -22.57
N ARG A 58 7.60 -3.25 -23.90
CA ARG A 58 8.57 -2.63 -24.82
C ARG A 58 7.96 -1.39 -25.44
N TYR A 59 8.63 -0.26 -25.28
CA TYR A 59 8.22 1.02 -25.84
C TYR A 59 8.99 1.31 -27.14
N GLY A 60 8.42 2.16 -27.99
CA GLY A 60 8.98 2.47 -29.33
C GLY A 60 10.36 3.15 -29.33
N ASN A 61 10.87 3.55 -28.17
CA ASN A 61 12.20 4.13 -27.95
C ASN A 61 13.23 3.08 -27.46
N ASN A 62 12.99 1.78 -27.64
CA ASN A 62 13.77 0.67 -27.09
C ASN A 62 13.82 0.61 -25.55
N GLN A 63 13.00 1.39 -24.85
CA GLN A 63 12.87 1.27 -23.41
C GLN A 63 12.10 -0.01 -23.07
N VAL A 64 12.65 -0.78 -22.14
CA VAL A 64 12.02 -1.97 -21.60
C VAL A 64 11.67 -1.70 -20.15
N GLU A 65 10.40 -1.90 -19.81
CA GLU A 65 9.93 -1.84 -18.43
C GLU A 65 9.47 -3.22 -17.98
N TYR A 66 9.92 -3.62 -16.79
CA TYR A 66 9.52 -4.85 -16.14
C TYR A 66 8.56 -4.54 -15.01
N GLY A 67 7.55 -5.39 -14.86
CA GLY A 67 6.62 -5.37 -13.74
C GLY A 67 6.39 -6.78 -13.23
N LEU A 68 5.90 -6.93 -12.01
CA LEU A 68 5.46 -8.24 -11.55
C LEU A 68 4.26 -8.69 -12.39
N SER A 69 4.20 -9.99 -12.69
CA SER A 69 3.10 -10.53 -13.48
C SER A 69 1.76 -10.28 -12.79
N SER A 70 0.74 -9.99 -13.59
CA SER A 70 -0.58 -9.62 -13.10
C SER A 70 -1.16 -10.70 -12.18
N ARG A 71 -1.51 -10.30 -10.96
CA ARG A 71 -2.36 -11.08 -10.06
C ARG A 71 -3.68 -11.45 -10.75
N GLN A 72 -4.12 -12.70 -10.61
CA GLN A 72 -5.45 -13.09 -11.07
C GLN A 72 -6.45 -12.86 -9.93
N ARG A 73 -7.36 -11.90 -10.12
CA ARG A 73 -8.46 -11.65 -9.17
C ARG A 73 -9.39 -12.85 -9.15
N ILE A 74 -9.57 -13.44 -7.98
CA ILE A 74 -10.46 -14.56 -7.71
C ILE A 74 -11.36 -14.24 -6.51
N ILE A 75 -12.37 -15.07 -6.28
CA ILE A 75 -13.15 -15.07 -5.04
C ILE A 75 -12.56 -16.16 -4.16
N ASP A 76 -12.10 -15.80 -2.97
CA ASP A 76 -11.67 -16.77 -1.97
C ASP A 76 -12.90 -17.31 -1.22
N ASP A 77 -12.89 -18.61 -0.92
CA ASP A 77 -14.01 -19.30 -0.27
C ASP A 77 -14.10 -19.01 1.24
N GLY A 78 -13.26 -18.13 1.75
CA GLY A 78 -13.28 -17.54 3.08
C GLY A 78 -11.87 -17.14 3.48
N ILE A 79 -11.71 -16.04 4.23
CA ILE A 79 -10.38 -15.51 4.54
C ILE A 79 -9.48 -16.61 5.10
N PHE A 80 -8.33 -16.81 4.45
CA PHE A 80 -7.29 -17.74 4.90
C PHE A 80 -7.70 -19.22 4.88
N GLY A 81 -8.62 -19.61 3.99
CA GLY A 81 -9.09 -21.00 3.88
C GLY A 81 -9.93 -21.47 5.08
N THR A 82 -10.39 -20.54 5.91
CA THR A 82 -11.20 -20.83 7.10
C THR A 82 -12.69 -20.98 6.80
N GLY A 83 -13.14 -20.59 5.60
CA GLY A 83 -14.55 -20.50 5.25
C GLY A 83 -15.29 -19.30 5.86
N ILE A 84 -14.61 -18.46 6.64
CA ILE A 84 -15.20 -17.30 7.32
C ILE A 84 -14.87 -16.04 6.52
N TRP A 85 -15.88 -15.20 6.23
CA TRP A 85 -15.80 -13.95 5.45
C TRP A 85 -15.25 -14.15 4.03
N LYS A 86 -16.14 -14.45 3.06
CA LYS A 86 -15.76 -14.48 1.65
C LYS A 86 -15.38 -13.10 1.16
N GLY A 87 -14.33 -13.01 0.35
CA GLY A 87 -13.81 -11.74 -0.11
C GLY A 87 -12.97 -11.87 -1.38
N PRO A 88 -12.67 -10.74 -2.02
CA PRO A 88 -11.77 -10.72 -3.16
C PRO A 88 -10.37 -11.16 -2.72
N ALA A 89 -9.76 -12.01 -3.53
CA ALA A 89 -8.39 -12.49 -3.35
C ALA A 89 -7.63 -12.43 -4.66
N ASP A 90 -6.32 -12.43 -4.55
CA ASP A 90 -5.39 -12.39 -5.66
C ASP A 90 -4.55 -13.68 -5.64
N LYS A 91 -4.57 -14.38 -6.79
CA LYS A 91 -3.72 -15.55 -7.02
C LYS A 91 -2.40 -15.07 -7.63
N HIS A 92 -1.32 -15.31 -6.90
CA HIS A 92 0.05 -15.07 -7.30
C HIS A 92 0.71 -16.37 -7.73
N GLN A 93 1.71 -16.27 -8.59
CA GLN A 93 2.44 -17.40 -9.12
C GLN A 93 3.92 -17.29 -8.81
N ILE A 94 4.55 -18.41 -8.48
CA ILE A 94 5.98 -18.54 -8.24
C ILE A 94 6.45 -19.78 -8.99
N LEU A 95 7.53 -19.64 -9.75
CA LEU A 95 8.19 -20.76 -10.42
C LEU A 95 9.18 -21.40 -9.43
N VAL A 96 9.14 -22.71 -9.27
CA VAL A 96 10.14 -23.49 -8.53
C VAL A 96 10.62 -24.62 -9.42
N GLY A 97 11.86 -24.53 -9.90
CA GLY A 97 12.37 -25.41 -10.95
C GLY A 97 11.52 -25.26 -12.23
N ASN A 98 10.73 -26.28 -12.55
CA ASN A 98 9.79 -26.27 -13.69
C ASN A 98 8.31 -26.24 -13.27
N THR A 99 8.04 -26.11 -11.97
CA THR A 99 6.68 -26.16 -11.41
C THR A 99 6.18 -24.76 -11.12
N MET A 100 4.99 -24.42 -11.62
CA MET A 100 4.29 -23.18 -11.28
C MET A 100 3.43 -23.38 -10.03
N GLN A 101 3.96 -22.96 -8.89
CA GLN A 101 3.26 -22.97 -7.62
C GLN A 101 2.38 -21.71 -7.50
N SER A 102 1.17 -21.88 -6.96
CA SER A 102 0.22 -20.78 -6.76
C SER A 102 0.07 -20.41 -5.29
N VAL A 103 0.00 -19.12 -5.01
CA VAL A 103 -0.21 -18.57 -3.66
C VAL A 103 -1.40 -17.62 -3.70
N VAL A 104 -2.43 -17.86 -2.90
CA VAL A 104 -3.65 -17.04 -2.85
C VAL A 104 -3.62 -16.16 -1.62
N MET A 105 -3.71 -14.85 -1.83
CA MET A 105 -3.68 -13.83 -0.78
C MET A 105 -4.91 -12.92 -0.86
N PRO A 106 -5.34 -12.29 0.25
CA PRO A 106 -6.37 -11.25 0.19
C PRO A 106 -6.01 -10.17 -0.83
N ALA A 107 -7.00 -9.67 -1.57
CA ALA A 107 -6.78 -8.75 -2.70
C ALA A 107 -6.04 -7.44 -2.36
N ASP A 108 -6.18 -6.98 -1.11
CA ASP A 108 -5.56 -5.74 -0.62
C ASP A 108 -4.23 -6.00 0.11
N PHE A 109 -3.77 -7.26 0.15
CA PHE A 109 -2.50 -7.64 0.73
C PHE A 109 -1.35 -7.43 -0.26
N GLY A 110 -0.33 -6.68 0.13
CA GLY A 110 0.87 -6.46 -0.68
C GLY A 110 1.80 -7.68 -0.67
N PHE A 111 1.43 -8.76 -1.35
CA PHE A 111 2.26 -9.97 -1.45
C PHE A 111 3.60 -9.69 -2.14
N GLU A 112 3.66 -8.68 -2.98
CA GLU A 112 4.88 -8.19 -3.61
C GLU A 112 5.92 -7.75 -2.58
N THR A 113 5.50 -7.17 -1.45
CA THR A 113 6.41 -6.84 -0.33
C THR A 113 6.98 -8.10 0.29
N VAL A 114 6.19 -9.19 0.38
CA VAL A 114 6.66 -10.49 0.89
C VAL A 114 7.75 -11.05 0.00
N LEU A 115 7.52 -11.06 -1.31
CA LEU A 115 8.49 -11.54 -2.31
C LEU A 115 9.78 -10.70 -2.25
N LEU A 116 9.65 -9.38 -2.17
CA LEU A 116 10.78 -8.46 -2.09
C LEU A 116 11.64 -8.74 -0.84
N LYS A 117 11.02 -8.77 0.34
CA LYS A 117 11.74 -9.01 1.61
C LYS A 117 12.35 -10.42 1.68
N THR A 118 11.67 -11.43 1.15
CA THR A 118 12.14 -12.82 1.18
C THR A 118 13.34 -13.03 0.26
N PHE A 119 13.23 -12.60 -1.00
CA PHE A 119 14.19 -12.96 -2.03
C PHE A 119 15.25 -11.88 -2.30
N PHE A 120 14.95 -10.62 -1.98
CA PHE A 120 15.81 -9.46 -2.23
C PHE A 120 15.93 -8.56 -0.98
N PRO A 121 16.38 -9.10 0.17
CA PRO A 121 16.36 -8.39 1.45
C PRO A 121 17.22 -7.13 1.49
N GLU A 122 18.26 -7.04 0.66
CA GLU A 122 19.11 -5.86 0.58
C GLU A 122 18.41 -4.73 -0.18
N GLU A 123 17.78 -5.04 -1.31
CA GLU A 123 16.95 -4.10 -2.07
C GLU A 123 15.71 -3.68 -1.26
N ALA A 124 15.14 -4.56 -0.45
CA ALA A 124 14.01 -4.26 0.44
C ALA A 124 14.31 -3.17 1.49
N LYS A 125 15.58 -3.00 1.87
CA LYS A 125 16.04 -2.01 2.86
C LYS A 125 16.31 -0.63 2.27
N LEU A 126 16.32 -0.48 0.94
CA LEU A 126 16.62 0.79 0.29
C LEU A 126 15.57 1.85 0.66
N LYS A 127 16.03 3.05 1.02
CA LYS A 127 15.18 4.21 1.31
C LYS A 127 14.90 4.99 0.02
N LEU A 128 13.93 4.51 -0.74
CA LEU A 128 13.55 5.09 -2.03
C LEU A 128 12.19 5.81 -1.94
N PRO A 129 11.98 6.93 -2.65
CA PRO A 129 10.78 7.76 -2.53
C PRO A 129 9.45 6.99 -2.66
N ARG A 130 9.30 6.14 -3.69
CA ARG A 130 8.07 5.34 -3.88
C ARG A 130 8.14 3.94 -3.26
N GLN A 131 9.06 3.74 -2.31
CA GLN A 131 9.24 2.50 -1.55
C GLN A 131 9.34 1.28 -2.47
N ASP A 132 8.47 0.28 -2.30
CA ASP A 132 8.52 -0.99 -3.01
C ASP A 132 8.44 -0.85 -4.53
N GLN A 133 7.72 0.15 -5.06
CA GLN A 133 7.69 0.38 -6.51
C GLN A 133 9.10 0.69 -7.05
N ASP A 134 9.85 1.57 -6.39
CA ASP A 134 11.21 1.89 -6.79
C ASP A 134 12.20 0.78 -6.43
N ARG A 135 11.99 0.06 -5.33
CA ARG A 135 12.83 -1.10 -4.96
C ARG A 135 12.72 -2.23 -5.99
N TRP A 136 11.52 -2.53 -6.48
CA TRP A 136 11.33 -3.49 -7.56
C TRP A 136 12.00 -3.04 -8.86
N ARG A 137 11.98 -1.75 -9.18
CA ARG A 137 12.73 -1.20 -10.33
C ARG A 137 14.23 -1.46 -10.20
N GLU A 138 14.81 -1.29 -9.02
CA GLU A 138 16.21 -1.62 -8.76
C GLU A 138 16.49 -3.12 -8.92
N VAL A 139 15.61 -3.98 -8.39
CA VAL A 139 15.70 -5.45 -8.55
C VAL A 139 15.70 -5.82 -10.03
N PHE A 140 14.76 -5.29 -10.83
CA PHE A 140 14.68 -5.58 -12.26
C PHE A 140 15.90 -5.06 -13.02
N ALA A 141 16.36 -3.84 -12.74
CA ALA A 141 17.54 -3.27 -13.37
C ALA A 141 18.78 -4.12 -13.12
N LYS A 142 18.98 -4.58 -11.88
CA LYS A 142 20.07 -5.49 -11.52
C LYS A 142 19.92 -6.85 -12.18
N ALA A 143 18.73 -7.44 -12.14
CA ALA A 143 18.47 -8.75 -12.76
C ALA A 143 18.67 -8.75 -14.28
N ALA A 144 18.29 -7.68 -14.96
CA ALA A 144 18.53 -7.52 -16.39
C ALA A 144 20.04 -7.49 -16.71
N ARG A 145 20.83 -6.72 -15.93
CA ARG A 145 22.29 -6.68 -16.08
C ARG A 145 22.96 -8.03 -15.81
N ASP A 146 22.46 -8.76 -14.83
CA ASP A 146 23.00 -10.06 -14.43
C ASP A 146 22.53 -11.23 -15.33
N GLY A 147 21.68 -10.97 -16.33
CA GLY A 147 21.10 -12.04 -17.16
C GLY A 147 20.12 -12.95 -16.41
N ARG A 148 19.53 -12.48 -15.30
CA ARG A 148 18.57 -13.23 -14.47
C ARG A 148 17.12 -13.12 -14.93
N ILE A 149 16.83 -12.33 -15.98
CA ILE A 149 15.52 -12.32 -16.63
C ILE A 149 15.54 -13.34 -17.77
N LYS A 150 14.82 -14.45 -17.59
CA LYS A 150 14.80 -15.58 -18.53
C LYS A 150 13.41 -15.73 -19.17
N ASN A 151 13.35 -16.38 -20.32
CA ASN A 151 12.08 -16.83 -20.90
C ASN A 151 11.67 -18.14 -20.22
N GLY A 152 10.57 -18.12 -19.47
CA GLY A 152 9.95 -19.31 -18.91
C GLY A 152 8.79 -19.82 -19.78
N PRO A 153 8.17 -20.94 -19.39
CA PRO A 153 7.07 -21.56 -20.16
C PRO A 153 5.83 -20.67 -20.32
N PHE A 154 5.67 -19.67 -19.44
CA PHE A 154 4.50 -18.80 -19.37
C PHE A 154 4.84 -17.32 -19.58
N GLY A 155 6.02 -17.03 -20.14
CA GLY A 155 6.50 -15.66 -20.35
C GLY A 155 7.79 -15.37 -19.60
N PRO A 156 8.20 -14.09 -19.50
CA PRO A 156 9.44 -13.72 -18.85
C PRO A 156 9.36 -13.99 -17.32
N VAL A 157 10.47 -14.46 -16.77
CA VAL A 157 10.62 -14.82 -15.35
C VAL A 157 11.88 -14.17 -14.81
N LEU A 158 11.72 -13.49 -13.66
CA LEU A 158 12.83 -13.01 -12.84
C LEU A 158 13.37 -14.17 -12.00
N MET A 159 14.58 -14.64 -12.28
CA MET A 159 15.27 -15.60 -11.43
C MET A 159 15.82 -14.90 -10.18
N THR A 160 15.44 -15.42 -9.02
CA THR A 160 15.83 -14.86 -7.72
C THR A 160 17.28 -15.18 -7.35
N GLY A 161 17.87 -16.22 -7.97
CA GLY A 161 19.17 -16.79 -7.58
C GLY A 161 19.11 -17.67 -6.32
N LYS A 162 17.91 -17.92 -5.79
CA LYS A 162 17.65 -18.81 -4.64
C LYS A 162 17.17 -20.18 -5.13
N GLN A 163 17.39 -21.20 -4.31
CA GLN A 163 16.95 -22.58 -4.54
C GLN A 163 15.89 -22.96 -3.51
N ALA A 164 14.92 -23.78 -3.90
CA ALA A 164 13.99 -24.42 -2.99
C ALA A 164 14.13 -25.95 -3.03
N THR A 165 13.74 -26.61 -1.94
CA THR A 165 13.61 -28.07 -1.86
C THR A 165 12.14 -28.40 -1.59
N ALA A 166 11.58 -29.36 -2.32
CA ALA A 166 10.20 -29.78 -2.15
C ALA A 166 9.89 -30.12 -0.67
N GLY A 167 8.78 -29.59 -0.15
CA GLY A 167 8.34 -29.77 1.23
C GLY A 167 9.03 -28.86 2.27
N GLN A 168 10.14 -28.20 1.92
CA GLN A 168 10.75 -27.17 2.80
C GLN A 168 10.05 -25.82 2.65
N THR A 169 10.16 -24.98 3.68
CA THR A 169 9.58 -23.63 3.70
C THR A 169 10.10 -22.77 2.55
N LEU A 170 9.18 -22.32 1.68
CA LEU A 170 9.45 -21.36 0.62
C LEU A 170 9.18 -19.92 1.09
N LEU A 171 8.06 -19.72 1.80
CA LEU A 171 7.65 -18.42 2.36
C LEU A 171 7.20 -18.60 3.80
N ASN A 172 7.64 -17.70 4.67
CA ASN A 172 7.26 -17.63 6.08
C ASN A 172 6.95 -16.17 6.45
N PHE A 173 5.69 -15.86 6.67
CA PHE A 173 5.29 -14.50 6.99
C PHE A 173 3.97 -14.46 7.74
N ASP A 174 3.74 -13.36 8.44
CA ASP A 174 2.46 -13.03 9.02
C ASP A 174 1.74 -11.96 8.22
N ILE A 175 0.42 -12.10 8.14
CA ILE A 175 -0.49 -11.05 7.70
C ILE A 175 -1.04 -10.38 8.96
N LEU A 176 -0.77 -9.09 9.08
CA LEU A 176 -1.39 -8.20 10.07
C LEU A 176 -2.54 -7.48 9.36
N THR A 177 -3.77 -7.58 9.87
CA THR A 177 -4.95 -7.03 9.18
C THR A 177 -5.06 -5.51 9.19
N GLY A 178 -4.23 -4.84 9.97
CA GLY A 178 -4.20 -3.37 10.11
C GLY A 178 -5.12 -2.83 11.21
N ASP A 179 -5.14 -1.51 11.33
CA ASP A 179 -5.79 -0.80 12.45
C ASP A 179 -7.31 -0.73 12.26
N MET A 180 -8.08 -1.19 13.24
CA MET A 180 -9.53 -1.01 13.30
C MET A 180 -9.86 0.33 13.96
N LEU A 181 -10.34 1.27 13.15
CA LEU A 181 -10.65 2.63 13.60
C LEU A 181 -12.08 2.75 14.12
N PHE A 182 -12.23 3.32 15.32
CA PHE A 182 -13.50 3.86 15.80
C PHE A 182 -13.70 5.28 15.27
N VAL A 183 -14.80 5.51 14.57
CA VAL A 183 -15.08 6.77 13.87
C VAL A 183 -16.25 7.47 14.50
N ASP A 184 -16.04 8.71 14.94
CA ASP A 184 -17.10 9.59 15.38
C ASP A 184 -17.76 10.27 14.18
N ARG A 185 -19.05 9.95 14.00
CA ARG A 185 -19.89 10.49 12.93
C ARG A 185 -20.71 11.71 13.37
N MET A 186 -20.65 12.10 14.64
CA MET A 186 -21.48 13.16 15.20
C MET A 186 -20.81 14.53 15.14
N SER A 187 -19.51 14.63 15.47
CA SER A 187 -18.87 15.94 15.59
C SER A 187 -18.99 16.80 14.33
N TYR A 188 -18.81 16.21 13.14
CA TYR A 188 -18.87 16.96 11.88
C TYR A 188 -20.27 17.43 11.44
N HIS A 189 -21.31 17.15 12.23
CA HIS A 189 -22.61 17.82 12.07
C HIS A 189 -22.66 19.20 12.74
N PHE A 190 -21.70 19.52 13.62
CA PHE A 190 -21.69 20.75 14.42
C PHE A 190 -20.42 21.59 14.24
N VAL A 191 -19.33 20.97 13.79
CA VAL A 191 -18.06 21.65 13.52
C VAL A 191 -17.53 21.25 12.15
N ASP A 192 -16.96 22.21 11.43
CA ASP A 192 -16.33 21.91 10.15
C ASP A 192 -15.01 21.13 10.34
N PRO A 193 -14.74 20.12 9.51
CA PRO A 193 -13.44 19.47 9.42
C PRO A 193 -12.29 20.49 9.27
N SER A 194 -11.26 20.32 10.10
CA SER A 194 -10.11 21.22 10.12
C SER A 194 -8.92 20.61 9.40
N ARG A 195 -8.09 21.46 8.78
CA ARG A 195 -6.83 21.03 8.16
C ARG A 195 -5.99 20.24 9.16
N GLY A 196 -5.53 19.07 8.70
CA GLY A 196 -4.75 18.13 9.49
C GLY A 196 -5.57 17.04 10.15
N ASP A 197 -6.90 17.16 10.22
CA ASP A 197 -7.74 16.06 10.68
C ASP A 197 -7.52 14.82 9.81
N THR A 198 -7.50 13.64 10.43
CA THR A 198 -7.84 12.43 9.69
C THR A 198 -9.35 12.35 9.61
N PHE A 199 -9.88 12.03 8.45
CA PHE A 199 -11.32 12.04 8.22
C PHE A 199 -11.73 10.89 7.31
N VAL A 200 -12.92 10.38 7.58
CA VAL A 200 -13.57 9.32 6.81
C VAL A 200 -14.61 9.94 5.90
N PHE A 201 -14.69 9.47 4.67
CA PHE A 201 -15.66 9.94 3.68
C PHE A 201 -16.12 8.80 2.76
N ARG A 202 -17.30 8.98 2.16
CA ARG A 202 -17.84 8.08 1.14
C ARG A 202 -17.23 8.39 -0.23
N THR A 203 -17.02 7.37 -1.05
CA THR A 203 -16.38 7.55 -2.37
C THR A 203 -17.36 7.71 -3.54
N ASN A 204 -18.66 7.59 -3.30
CA ASN A 204 -19.67 7.38 -4.36
C ASN A 204 -20.02 8.63 -5.18
N ASN A 205 -19.61 9.82 -4.76
CA ASN A 205 -19.81 11.05 -5.53
C ASN A 205 -18.47 11.70 -5.95
N ILE A 206 -17.37 10.94 -5.87
CA ILE A 206 -16.05 11.43 -6.20
C ILE A 206 -15.72 11.05 -7.66
N PRO A 207 -15.59 12.01 -8.59
CA PRO A 207 -15.54 11.72 -10.03
C PRO A 207 -14.40 10.79 -10.46
N GLY A 208 -13.26 10.84 -9.77
CA GLY A 208 -12.10 9.99 -10.05
C GLY A 208 -12.12 8.61 -9.40
N LEU A 209 -13.18 8.27 -8.65
CA LEU A 209 -13.34 6.98 -7.97
C LEU A 209 -14.51 6.19 -8.56
N ASN A 210 -14.27 5.57 -9.71
CA ASN A 210 -15.18 4.61 -10.32
C ASN A 210 -14.64 3.19 -10.22
N ASP A 211 -15.52 2.21 -10.23
CA ASP A 211 -15.19 0.80 -10.37
C ASP A 211 -14.76 0.46 -11.81
N GLN A 212 -14.42 -0.81 -12.04
CA GLN A 212 -13.96 -1.31 -13.34
C GLN A 212 -15.00 -1.18 -14.47
N TYR A 213 -16.28 -0.93 -14.15
CA TYR A 213 -17.37 -0.73 -15.09
C TYR A 213 -17.75 0.75 -15.24
N GLY A 214 -16.95 1.66 -14.66
CA GLY A 214 -17.20 3.09 -14.67
C GLY A 214 -18.33 3.53 -13.73
N GLN A 215 -18.80 2.67 -12.82
CA GLN A 215 -19.81 3.02 -11.84
C GLN A 215 -19.17 3.66 -10.59
N PRO A 216 -19.84 4.58 -9.89
CA PRO A 216 -19.24 5.22 -8.73
C PRO A 216 -18.91 4.24 -7.61
N SER A 217 -17.71 4.37 -7.03
CA SER A 217 -17.22 3.50 -5.95
C SER A 217 -18.08 3.60 -4.70
N GLN A 218 -18.51 2.46 -4.13
CA GLN A 218 -19.37 2.39 -2.94
C GLN A 218 -18.60 2.10 -1.65
N ASN A 219 -17.42 2.71 -1.48
CA ASN A 219 -16.51 2.46 -0.36
C ASN A 219 -16.44 3.65 0.62
N TYR A 220 -15.81 3.39 1.78
CA TYR A 220 -15.40 4.41 2.74
C TYR A 220 -13.88 4.51 2.78
N TYR A 221 -13.34 5.71 2.56
CA TYR A 221 -11.89 5.97 2.66
C TYR A 221 -11.58 6.82 3.88
N VAL A 222 -10.36 6.64 4.41
CA VAL A 222 -9.75 7.52 5.41
C VAL A 222 -8.51 8.17 4.80
N LYS A 223 -8.37 9.47 4.99
CA LYS A 223 -7.23 10.29 4.57
C LYS A 223 -6.95 11.40 5.59
N ARG A 224 -5.83 12.10 5.44
CA ARG A 224 -5.57 13.37 6.12
C ARG A 224 -6.10 14.54 5.28
N LEU A 225 -6.74 15.49 5.94
CA LEU A 225 -7.26 16.69 5.33
C LEU A 225 -6.11 17.66 5.07
N ALA A 226 -5.65 17.74 3.82
CA ALA A 226 -4.53 18.58 3.41
C ALA A 226 -4.93 20.03 3.18
N GLY A 227 -6.14 20.27 2.67
CA GLY A 227 -6.69 21.61 2.45
C GLY A 227 -8.21 21.66 2.64
N VAL A 228 -8.68 22.76 3.23
CA VAL A 228 -10.12 23.08 3.42
C VAL A 228 -10.58 24.10 2.34
N PRO A 229 -11.90 24.33 2.17
CA PRO A 229 -12.43 25.25 1.16
C PRO A 229 -11.70 26.59 1.10
N GLY A 230 -11.31 27.00 -0.11
CA GLY A 230 -10.65 28.28 -0.39
C GLY A 230 -9.14 28.33 -0.12
N GLN A 231 -8.56 27.31 0.54
CA GLN A 231 -7.12 27.27 0.77
C GLN A 231 -6.34 27.00 -0.52
N LYS A 232 -5.13 27.53 -0.58
CA LYS A 232 -4.21 27.35 -1.70
C LYS A 232 -3.12 26.35 -1.35
N LEU A 233 -3.08 25.24 -2.07
CA LEU A 233 -2.11 24.16 -1.88
C LEU A 233 -1.00 24.23 -2.92
N ARG A 234 0.23 24.00 -2.52
CA ARG A 234 1.38 23.81 -3.42
C ARG A 234 2.36 22.82 -2.81
N VAL A 235 2.99 21.99 -3.63
CA VAL A 235 4.09 21.11 -3.20
C VAL A 235 5.43 21.70 -3.65
N GLY A 236 6.41 21.76 -2.76
CA GLY A 236 7.78 22.18 -3.10
C GLY A 236 8.59 21.08 -3.77
N GLU A 237 9.72 21.45 -4.38
CA GLU A 237 10.63 20.49 -5.04
C GLU A 237 11.19 19.44 -4.07
N LYS A 238 11.33 19.80 -2.79
CA LYS A 238 11.74 18.88 -1.73
C LYS A 238 10.56 18.20 -1.04
N GLY A 239 9.36 18.27 -1.62
CA GLY A 239 8.17 17.61 -1.14
C GLY A 239 7.53 18.27 0.07
N GLU A 240 7.81 19.54 0.33
CA GLU A 240 7.13 20.33 1.36
C GLU A 240 5.71 20.66 0.92
N LEU A 241 4.72 20.49 1.80
CA LEU A 241 3.37 21.00 1.53
C LEU A 241 3.23 22.44 2.02
N PHE A 242 2.88 23.33 1.11
CA PHE A 242 2.52 24.71 1.38
C PHE A 242 1.01 24.88 1.38
N VAL A 243 0.51 25.61 2.36
CA VAL A 243 -0.88 26.04 2.47
C VAL A 243 -0.89 27.55 2.65
N ASP A 244 -1.56 28.25 1.75
CA ASP A 244 -1.63 29.73 1.70
C ASP A 244 -0.22 30.36 1.76
N GLY A 245 0.70 29.80 0.97
CA GLY A 245 2.09 30.25 0.87
C GLY A 245 3.02 29.85 2.01
N LYS A 246 2.53 29.16 3.06
CA LYS A 246 3.34 28.77 4.23
C LYS A 246 3.50 27.25 4.31
N VAL A 247 4.70 26.78 4.62
CA VAL A 247 4.94 25.35 4.90
C VAL A 247 4.10 24.93 6.11
N VAL A 248 3.50 23.76 6.03
CA VAL A 248 2.71 23.19 7.14
C VAL A 248 3.60 22.91 8.35
N THR A 249 3.15 23.38 9.52
CA THR A 249 3.87 23.21 10.81
C THR A 249 3.10 22.33 11.80
N SER A 250 1.91 21.85 11.43
CA SER A 250 1.08 20.95 12.22
C SER A 250 0.02 20.26 11.36
N PRO A 251 -0.49 19.10 11.78
CA PRO A 251 0.02 18.23 12.85
C PRO A 251 1.33 17.54 12.45
N GLU A 252 1.98 16.86 13.40
CA GLU A 252 3.29 16.22 13.23
C GLU A 252 3.41 15.36 11.95
N PRO A 253 2.44 14.50 11.55
CA PRO A 253 2.55 13.72 10.32
C PRO A 253 2.73 14.55 9.05
N MET A 254 2.09 15.72 8.96
CA MET A 254 2.24 16.62 7.81
C MET A 254 3.61 17.30 7.79
N VAL A 255 4.14 17.61 8.98
CA VAL A 255 5.49 18.16 9.15
C VAL A 255 6.54 17.13 8.75
N LEU A 256 6.43 15.89 9.25
CA LEU A 256 7.36 14.81 8.95
C LEU A 256 7.36 14.46 7.46
N ASN A 257 6.20 14.47 6.81
CA ASN A 257 6.13 14.38 5.34
C ASN A 257 6.84 15.54 4.67
N SER A 258 6.55 16.78 5.04
CA SER A 258 7.20 17.95 4.43
C SER A 258 8.72 17.94 4.63
N GLN A 259 9.22 17.31 5.69
CA GLN A 259 10.65 17.16 5.97
C GLN A 259 11.29 15.93 5.31
N ARG A 260 10.51 15.07 4.63
CA ARG A 260 10.95 13.76 4.13
C ARG A 260 11.67 12.93 5.21
N ALA A 261 11.05 12.81 6.39
CA ALA A 261 11.56 11.97 7.48
C ALA A 261 11.42 10.47 7.15
N MET A 262 12.19 10.00 6.16
CA MET A 262 12.12 8.63 5.60
C MET A 262 12.46 7.55 6.63
N ASP A 263 13.28 7.88 7.63
CA ASP A 263 13.58 7.04 8.79
C ASP A 263 12.33 6.76 9.66
N LYS A 264 11.37 7.68 9.65
CA LYS A 264 10.07 7.54 10.33
C LYS A 264 8.96 7.07 9.40
N GLY A 265 9.27 6.76 8.14
CA GLY A 265 8.28 6.32 7.15
C GLY A 265 7.58 7.43 6.36
N TYR A 266 8.02 8.67 6.49
CA TYR A 266 7.44 9.81 5.76
C TYR A 266 8.34 10.19 4.57
N TYR A 267 7.90 9.89 3.35
CA TYR A 267 8.73 9.99 2.14
C TYR A 267 8.57 11.31 1.37
N GLY A 268 7.69 12.20 1.84
CA GLY A 268 7.42 13.47 1.20
C GLY A 268 6.15 13.48 0.38
N TYR A 269 5.61 14.69 0.21
CA TYR A 269 4.57 14.94 -0.77
C TYR A 269 5.18 14.90 -2.16
N LEU A 270 4.69 14.01 -3.01
CA LEU A 270 5.08 13.94 -4.41
C LEU A 270 3.96 14.57 -5.26
N PRO A 271 4.24 15.63 -6.03
CA PRO A 271 3.21 16.37 -6.74
C PRO A 271 2.51 15.51 -7.80
N GLU A 272 3.24 14.60 -8.45
CA GLU A 272 2.72 13.68 -9.47
C GLU A 272 2.16 12.36 -8.88
N ALA A 273 2.32 12.11 -7.57
CA ALA A 273 1.80 10.87 -6.99
C ALA A 273 0.26 10.87 -7.00
N GLY A 274 -0.32 9.89 -7.70
CA GLY A 274 -1.77 9.77 -7.90
C GLY A 274 -2.21 9.97 -9.34
N GLY A 275 -1.37 10.53 -10.22
CA GLY A 275 -1.70 10.80 -11.62
C GLY A 275 -1.86 12.29 -11.92
N ASP A 276 -1.80 12.67 -13.19
CA ASP A 276 -1.56 14.06 -13.59
C ASP A 276 -2.79 14.98 -13.49
N ARG A 277 -4.01 14.41 -13.35
CA ARG A 277 -5.26 15.16 -13.54
C ARG A 277 -5.59 16.13 -12.41
N TYR A 278 -5.26 15.79 -11.16
CA TYR A 278 -5.51 16.61 -9.98
C TYR A 278 -4.23 16.84 -9.17
N ALA A 279 -3.08 16.58 -9.80
CA ALA A 279 -1.76 16.78 -9.23
C ALA A 279 -1.66 18.20 -8.63
N ILE A 280 -1.07 18.31 -7.45
CA ILE A 280 -0.76 19.62 -6.88
C ILE A 280 0.50 20.11 -7.60
N PRO A 281 0.45 21.20 -8.37
CA PRO A 281 1.58 21.61 -9.19
C PRO A 281 2.78 22.10 -8.34
N LEU A 282 4.00 21.83 -8.82
CA LEU A 282 5.24 22.28 -8.17
C LEU A 282 5.38 23.81 -8.13
N GLN A 283 4.96 24.47 -9.21
CA GLN A 283 5.20 25.89 -9.46
C GLN A 283 3.91 26.74 -9.43
N GLN A 284 2.76 26.13 -9.21
CA GLN A 284 1.47 26.82 -9.18
C GLN A 284 0.70 26.44 -7.90
N GLU A 285 -0.41 27.13 -7.66
CA GLU A 285 -1.28 26.84 -6.52
C GLU A 285 -2.54 26.12 -7.00
N TYR A 286 -2.95 25.09 -6.27
CA TYR A 286 -4.26 24.46 -6.38
C TYR A 286 -5.19 25.08 -5.34
N VAL A 287 -6.28 25.71 -5.77
CA VAL A 287 -7.26 26.32 -4.86
C VAL A 287 -8.36 25.30 -4.58
N VAL A 288 -8.57 24.98 -3.30
CA VAL A 288 -9.61 24.04 -2.90
C VAL A 288 -10.99 24.65 -3.14
N THR A 289 -11.87 23.94 -3.86
CA THR A 289 -13.20 24.45 -4.21
C THR A 289 -14.06 24.72 -2.97
N ALA A 290 -14.94 25.71 -3.05
CA ALA A 290 -15.97 25.92 -2.03
C ALA A 290 -16.79 24.63 -1.79
N GLY A 291 -17.03 24.29 -0.52
CA GLY A 291 -17.77 23.08 -0.14
C GLY A 291 -17.05 21.76 -0.41
N HIS A 292 -15.75 21.79 -0.67
CA HIS A 292 -14.92 20.60 -0.92
C HIS A 292 -13.67 20.57 -0.02
N TYR A 293 -13.10 19.39 0.13
CA TYR A 293 -11.87 19.14 0.89
C TYR A 293 -10.83 18.43 0.01
N PHE A 294 -9.55 18.76 0.21
CA PHE A 294 -8.46 18.07 -0.45
C PHE A 294 -7.85 17.03 0.50
N ALA A 295 -7.93 15.76 0.12
CA ALA A 295 -7.52 14.63 0.94
C ALA A 295 -6.16 14.11 0.48
N MET A 296 -5.22 13.87 1.41
CA MET A 296 -3.94 13.24 1.12
C MET A 296 -3.66 12.12 2.11
N GLY A 297 -3.04 11.04 1.63
CA GLY A 297 -2.55 9.99 2.51
C GLY A 297 -1.25 10.40 3.17
N ASP A 298 -1.05 9.95 4.41
CA ASP A 298 0.21 10.15 5.12
C ASP A 298 1.34 9.32 4.50
N ASN A 299 1.01 8.19 3.85
CA ASN A 299 1.94 7.47 2.97
C ASN A 299 1.97 8.16 1.60
N SER A 300 2.33 9.44 1.60
CA SER A 300 1.97 10.35 0.51
C SER A 300 2.54 9.94 -0.85
N ALA A 301 3.73 9.36 -0.90
CA ALA A 301 4.31 8.84 -2.13
C ALA A 301 3.57 7.62 -2.72
N ASN A 302 2.85 6.85 -1.88
CA ASN A 302 2.16 5.61 -2.21
C ASN A 302 0.65 5.67 -1.92
N SER A 303 0.09 6.87 -1.92
CA SER A 303 -1.33 7.09 -1.67
C SER A 303 -2.02 7.57 -2.95
N PHE A 304 -2.99 6.78 -3.42
CA PHE A 304 -3.96 7.25 -4.41
C PHE A 304 -5.02 8.10 -3.69
N ASP A 305 -4.84 9.41 -3.70
CA ASP A 305 -5.64 10.40 -2.98
C ASP A 305 -6.12 11.55 -3.90
N SER A 306 -6.48 12.71 -3.35
CA SER A 306 -7.07 13.79 -4.14
C SER A 306 -6.21 14.27 -5.30
N ARG A 307 -4.90 14.00 -5.28
CA ARG A 307 -4.01 14.21 -6.43
C ARG A 307 -4.36 13.36 -7.66
N GLY A 308 -4.95 12.19 -7.44
CA GLY A 308 -5.35 11.27 -8.50
C GLY A 308 -6.84 11.31 -8.84
N TRP A 309 -7.71 11.46 -7.84
CA TRP A 309 -9.16 11.34 -8.03
C TRP A 309 -9.97 12.61 -7.76
N GLY A 310 -9.33 13.71 -7.37
CA GLY A 310 -9.96 15.01 -7.17
C GLY A 310 -10.41 15.27 -5.73
N GLU A 311 -11.21 16.31 -5.51
CA GLU A 311 -11.61 16.73 -4.17
C GLU A 311 -12.75 15.86 -3.59
N VAL A 312 -12.89 15.92 -2.27
CA VAL A 312 -13.99 15.29 -1.52
C VAL A 312 -15.10 16.32 -1.29
N PRO A 313 -16.32 16.11 -1.80
CA PRO A 313 -17.46 16.98 -1.47
C PRO A 313 -17.78 16.94 0.04
N ALA A 314 -18.12 18.08 0.65
CA ALA A 314 -18.39 18.16 2.08
C ALA A 314 -19.52 17.23 2.54
N GLN A 315 -20.54 17.03 1.71
CA GLN A 315 -21.66 16.11 1.96
C GLN A 315 -21.27 14.63 2.05
N ASP A 316 -20.08 14.27 1.57
CA ASP A 316 -19.56 12.91 1.62
C ASP A 316 -18.68 12.65 2.83
N VAL A 317 -18.35 13.69 3.61
CA VAL A 317 -17.66 13.54 4.89
C VAL A 317 -18.56 12.78 5.86
N VAL A 318 -17.98 11.75 6.48
CA VAL A 318 -18.69 10.81 7.35
C VAL A 318 -18.35 11.06 8.81
N GLY A 319 -17.09 11.35 9.12
CA GLY A 319 -16.66 11.45 10.51
C GLY A 319 -15.16 11.49 10.69
N LYS A 320 -14.73 11.55 11.95
CA LYS A 320 -13.33 11.61 12.38
C LYS A 320 -12.95 10.34 13.13
N PRO A 321 -11.86 9.64 12.77
CA PRO A 321 -11.30 8.60 13.63
C PRO A 321 -10.93 9.17 15.00
N LEU A 322 -11.39 8.52 16.08
CA LEU A 322 -11.06 8.90 17.46
C LEU A 322 -10.10 7.93 18.13
N PHE A 323 -10.15 6.66 17.77
CA PHE A 323 -9.41 5.61 18.48
C PHE A 323 -9.09 4.42 17.57
N ILE A 324 -7.93 3.79 17.77
CA ILE A 324 -7.55 2.51 17.17
C ILE A 324 -7.92 1.41 18.17
N LEU A 325 -9.00 0.69 17.90
CA LEU A 325 -9.56 -0.31 18.81
C LEU A 325 -8.75 -1.61 18.83
N HIS A 326 -8.12 -1.95 17.72
CA HIS A 326 -7.42 -3.21 17.50
C HIS A 326 -6.46 -3.06 16.30
N PRO A 327 -5.34 -3.78 16.20
CA PRO A 327 -4.76 -4.69 17.20
C PRO A 327 -4.16 -3.96 18.40
N PHE A 328 -3.97 -4.68 19.51
CA PHE A 328 -3.33 -4.17 20.73
C PHE A 328 -1.81 -4.09 20.53
N THR A 329 -1.37 -3.20 19.64
CA THR A 329 0.03 -2.93 19.32
C THR A 329 0.44 -1.56 19.86
N SER A 330 1.64 -1.07 19.50
CA SER A 330 2.07 0.30 19.79
C SER A 330 1.18 1.38 19.15
N HIS A 331 0.30 1.01 18.23
CA HIS A 331 -0.68 1.91 17.61
C HIS A 331 -1.99 2.00 18.39
N TRP A 332 -2.26 1.08 19.32
CA TRP A 332 -3.50 1.11 20.11
C TRP A 332 -3.59 2.38 20.96
N GLY A 333 -4.73 3.07 20.89
CA GLY A 333 -4.91 4.35 21.57
C GLY A 333 -5.69 5.37 20.74
N PRO A 334 -5.65 6.66 21.14
CA PRO A 334 -6.26 7.75 20.40
C PRO A 334 -5.71 7.85 18.97
N ALA A 335 -6.59 8.14 18.02
CA ALA A 335 -6.24 8.43 16.64
C ALA A 335 -5.36 9.69 16.52
N LYS A 336 -4.39 9.69 15.59
CA LYS A 336 -3.33 10.72 15.45
C LYS A 336 -3.56 11.74 14.33
#